data_AF-A0A519S4D9-F1
#
_entry.id   AF-A0A519S4D9-F1
#
_cell.length_a   1.000
_cell.length_b   1.000
_cell.length_c   1.000
_cell.angle_alpha   90.00
_cell.angle_beta   90.00
_cell.angle_gamma   90.00
#
_symmetry.space_group_name_H-M   'P 1'
#
loop_
_entity.id
_entity.type
_entity.pdbx_description
1 polymer ?
#
loop_
_entity_poly.entity_id
_entity_poly.type
_entity_poly.pdbx_seq_one_letter_code
_entity_poly.pdbx_strand_id
1 'polypeptide(L)'
;MRGYEALHTAGHAHSVEVWEGSELVGGLYGVAVRGVFAGESMFHHRPNASKLAVLALAEHLRARGASFFDIQQLTPHMAALGAEEVSREGFLALLAAEQGAERRLF
;
A
#
# COMPACT_ATOMS: atom_id res chain seq x y z
N MET A 1 3.93 1.63 -17.00
CA MET A 1 3.00 0.48 -17.00
C MET A 1 3.74 -0.86 -17.13
N ARG A 2 4.44 -1.14 -18.25
CA ARG A 2 5.14 -2.43 -18.46
C ARG A 2 5.97 -2.98 -17.28
N GLY A 3 6.66 -2.11 -16.53
CA GLY A 3 7.39 -2.52 -15.32
C GLY A 3 6.49 -3.07 -14.20
N TYR A 4 5.41 -2.36 -13.87
CA TYR A 4 4.46 -2.82 -12.85
C TYR A 4 3.65 -4.03 -13.31
N GLU A 5 3.32 -4.14 -14.60
CA GLU A 5 2.67 -5.34 -15.17
C GLU A 5 3.57 -6.58 -15.05
N ALA A 6 4.88 -6.41 -15.32
CA ALA A 6 5.85 -7.49 -15.13
C ALA A 6 5.98 -7.86 -13.65
N LEU A 7 6.05 -6.87 -12.75
CA LEU A 7 6.05 -7.11 -11.31
C LEU A 7 4.76 -7.79 -10.83
N HIS A 8 3.61 -7.43 -11.38
CA HIS A 8 2.33 -8.06 -11.05
C HIS A 8 2.32 -9.52 -11.50
N THR A 9 2.75 -9.77 -12.74
CA THR A 9 2.89 -11.13 -13.28
C THR A 9 3.86 -11.98 -12.46
N ALA A 10 4.92 -11.37 -11.92
CA ALA A 10 5.88 -12.00 -11.03
C ALA A 10 5.40 -12.15 -9.58
N GLY A 11 4.20 -11.66 -9.23
CA GLY A 11 3.63 -11.75 -7.89
C GLY A 11 4.19 -10.73 -6.88
N HIS A 12 4.80 -9.65 -7.35
CA HIS A 12 5.34 -8.56 -6.53
C HIS A 12 4.46 -7.32 -6.50
N ALA A 13 3.74 -7.01 -7.58
CA ALA A 13 2.81 -5.87 -7.58
C ALA A 13 1.37 -6.34 -7.33
N HIS A 14 0.68 -5.64 -6.43
CA HIS A 14 -0.68 -5.96 -6.01
C HIS A 14 -1.55 -4.71 -6.05
N SER A 15 -2.83 -4.93 -6.33
CA SER A 15 -3.86 -3.90 -6.35
C SER A 15 -4.94 -4.20 -5.31
N VAL A 16 -5.61 -3.13 -4.86
CA VAL A 16 -6.83 -3.19 -4.07
C VAL A 16 -7.88 -2.42 -4.85
N GLU A 17 -8.93 -3.10 -5.26
CA GLU A 17 -10.02 -2.51 -6.04
C GLU A 17 -11.26 -2.25 -5.18
N VAL A 18 -11.93 -1.13 -5.43
CA VAL A 18 -13.21 -0.79 -4.82
C VAL A 18 -14.28 -0.79 -5.89
N TRP A 19 -15.28 -1.66 -5.71
CA TRP A 19 -16.35 -1.89 -6.67
C TRP A 19 -17.70 -1.42 -6.13
N GLU A 20 -18.50 -0.79 -6.98
CA GLU A 20 -19.91 -0.49 -6.77
C GLU A 20 -20.72 -1.30 -7.79
N GLY A 21 -21.25 -2.46 -7.37
CA GLY A 21 -21.80 -3.43 -8.31
C GLY A 21 -20.72 -3.96 -9.26
N SER A 22 -20.87 -3.69 -10.56
CA SER A 22 -19.88 -4.04 -11.59
C SER A 22 -18.97 -2.88 -12.00
N GLU A 23 -19.11 -1.70 -11.40
CA GLU A 23 -18.29 -0.52 -11.71
C GLU A 23 -17.08 -0.45 -10.78
N LEU A 24 -15.89 -0.32 -11.36
CA LEU A 24 -14.66 -0.05 -10.62
C LEU A 24 -14.62 1.44 -10.26
N VAL A 25 -14.86 1.76 -9.00
CA VAL A 25 -15.04 3.15 -8.53
C VAL A 25 -13.84 3.72 -7.78
N GLY A 26 -12.80 2.92 -7.58
CA GLY A 26 -11.54 3.37 -7.02
C GLY A 26 -10.59 2.23 -6.75
N GLY A 27 -9.40 2.56 -6.29
CA GLY A 27 -8.42 1.55 -5.92
C GLY A 27 -7.03 2.15 -5.76
N LEU A 28 -6.10 1.27 -5.42
CA LEU A 28 -4.68 1.57 -5.34
C LEU A 28 -3.87 0.38 -5.82
N TYR A 29 -2.61 0.63 -6.14
CA TYR A 29 -1.64 -0.44 -6.37
C TYR A 29 -0.30 -0.10 -5.74
N GLY A 30 0.49 -1.13 -5.51
CA GLY A 30 1.83 -1.00 -4.97
C GLY A 30 2.63 -2.27 -5.13
N VAL A 31 3.84 -2.27 -4.59
CA VAL A 31 4.77 -3.40 -4.67
C VAL A 31 5.01 -3.97 -3.27
N ALA A 32 4.81 -5.27 -3.12
CA ALA A 32 5.17 -6.03 -1.94
C ALA A 32 6.51 -6.75 -2.15
N VAL A 33 7.53 -6.35 -1.40
CA VAL A 33 8.83 -7.01 -1.40
C VAL A 33 9.30 -7.23 0.02
N ARG A 34 9.65 -8.48 0.35
CA ARG A 34 10.26 -8.87 1.64
C ARG A 34 9.49 -8.32 2.84
N GLY A 35 8.18 -8.54 2.90
CA GLY A 35 7.37 -8.15 4.06
C GLY A 35 6.99 -6.67 4.13
N VAL A 36 7.38 -5.83 3.16
CA VAL A 36 6.97 -4.42 3.10
C VAL A 36 6.18 -4.15 1.82
N PHE A 37 5.11 -3.35 1.96
CA PHE A 37 4.34 -2.83 0.84
C PHE A 37 4.68 -1.36 0.62
N ALA A 38 5.06 -0.99 -0.60
CA ALA A 38 5.21 0.39 -1.04
C ALA A 38 4.05 0.74 -1.98
N GLY A 39 3.18 1.65 -1.54
CA GLY A 39 2.04 2.13 -2.33
C GLY A 39 2.53 3.04 -3.45
N GLU A 40 2.06 2.86 -4.68
CA GLU A 40 2.57 3.62 -5.83
C GLU A 40 1.59 4.71 -6.26
N SER A 41 0.32 4.35 -6.41
CA SER A 41 -0.72 5.30 -6.75
C SER A 41 -2.09 4.81 -6.37
N MET A 42 -3.05 5.73 -6.40
CA MET A 42 -4.45 5.46 -6.14
C MET A 42 -5.35 6.35 -7.01
N PHE A 43 -6.59 5.91 -7.20
CA PHE A 43 -7.59 6.66 -7.95
C PHE A 43 -8.97 6.50 -7.30
N HIS A 44 -9.88 7.40 -7.64
CA HIS A 44 -11.29 7.28 -7.30
C HIS A 44 -12.18 7.93 -8.37
N HIS A 45 -13.32 7.31 -8.63
CA HIS A 45 -14.42 7.83 -9.45
C HIS A 45 -15.68 8.09 -8.62
N ARG A 46 -15.72 7.63 -7.36
CA ARG A 46 -16.72 7.99 -6.36
C ARG A 46 -16.06 8.61 -5.12
N PRO A 47 -16.75 9.49 -4.39
CA PRO A 47 -16.24 10.02 -3.13
C PRO A 47 -15.81 8.90 -2.18
N ASN A 48 -14.66 9.07 -1.52
CA ASN A 48 -14.09 8.16 -0.52
C ASN A 48 -13.67 6.76 -1.01
N ALA A 49 -13.78 6.42 -2.30
CA ALA A 49 -13.38 5.09 -2.77
C ALA A 49 -11.88 4.81 -2.55
N SER A 50 -11.00 5.78 -2.82
CA SER A 50 -9.56 5.63 -2.54
C SER A 50 -9.26 5.46 -1.04
N LYS A 51 -10.00 6.14 -0.16
CA LYS A 51 -9.86 6.00 1.29
C LYS A 51 -10.27 4.60 1.76
N LEU A 52 -11.35 4.05 1.19
CA LEU A 52 -11.77 2.69 1.47
C LEU A 52 -10.71 1.67 0.99
N ALA A 53 -10.07 1.92 -0.16
CA ALA A 53 -8.96 1.09 -0.63
C ALA A 53 -7.76 1.13 0.34
N VAL A 54 -7.40 2.31 0.86
CA VAL A 54 -6.33 2.47 1.87
C VAL A 54 -6.70 1.76 3.18
N LEU A 55 -7.94 1.89 3.64
CA LEU A 55 -8.42 1.22 4.85
C LEU A 55 -8.34 -0.31 4.70
N ALA A 56 -8.85 -0.84 3.58
CA ALA A 56 -8.83 -2.27 3.29
C ALA A 56 -7.39 -2.80 3.19
N LEU A 57 -6.49 -2.06 2.53
CA LEU A 57 -5.07 -2.40 2.48
C LEU A 57 -4.46 -2.45 3.90
N ALA A 58 -4.67 -1.40 4.70
CA ALA A 58 -4.12 -1.31 6.05
C ALA A 58 -4.60 -2.47 6.94
N GLU A 59 -5.88 -2.83 6.87
CA GLU A 59 -6.42 -3.98 7.59
C GLU A 59 -5.81 -5.31 7.12
N HIS A 60 -5.69 -5.50 5.81
CA HIS A 60 -5.10 -6.70 5.21
C HIS A 60 -3.63 -6.88 5.60
N LEU A 61 -2.85 -5.80 5.59
CA LEU A 61 -1.43 -5.80 5.98
C LEU A 61 -1.27 -6.03 7.49
N ARG A 62 -2.07 -5.35 8.31
CA ARG A 62 -2.07 -5.51 9.76
C ARG A 62 -2.42 -6.94 10.18
N ALA A 63 -3.39 -7.58 9.52
CA ALA A 63 -3.74 -8.98 9.77
C ALA A 63 -2.59 -9.96 9.49
N ARG A 64 -1.57 -9.54 8.72
CA ARG A 64 -0.34 -10.30 8.43
C ARG A 64 0.86 -9.87 9.27
N GLY A 65 0.62 -8.97 10.22
CA GLY A 65 1.61 -8.50 11.18
C GLY A 65 2.55 -7.42 10.66
N ALA A 66 2.26 -6.80 9.50
CA ALA A 66 3.01 -5.62 9.05
C ALA A 66 2.72 -4.45 10.01
N SER A 67 3.77 -3.73 10.42
CA SER A 67 3.65 -2.54 11.26
C SER A 67 3.44 -1.24 10.48
N PHE A 68 3.84 -1.20 9.20
CA PHE A 68 3.68 -0.04 8.33
C PHE A 68 3.55 -0.43 6.85
N PHE A 69 3.17 0.54 6.01
CA PHE A 69 3.41 0.51 4.57
C PHE A 69 3.93 1.88 4.11
N ASP A 70 4.76 1.88 3.07
CA ASP A 70 5.39 3.08 2.56
C ASP A 70 4.46 3.84 1.62
N ILE A 71 4.40 5.16 1.79
CA ILE A 71 3.64 6.11 0.96
C ILE A 71 4.54 7.16 0.30
N GLN A 72 5.86 6.98 0.40
CA GLN A 72 6.96 7.80 -0.12
C GLN A 72 6.98 9.25 0.36
N GLN A 73 5.98 10.05 0.01
CA GLN A 73 5.89 11.46 0.37
C GLN A 73 4.59 11.73 1.09
N LEU A 74 4.68 12.39 2.25
CA LEU A 74 3.49 12.81 2.97
C LEU A 74 2.75 13.88 2.16
N THR A 75 1.46 13.65 1.98
CA THR A 75 0.54 14.63 1.38
C THR A 75 -0.54 14.97 2.40
N PRO A 76 -1.21 16.14 2.30
CA PRO A 76 -2.34 16.46 3.17
C PRO A 76 -3.44 15.39 3.16
N HIS A 77 -3.63 14.72 2.01
CA HIS A 77 -4.59 13.63 1.88
C HIS A 77 -4.22 12.43 2.75
N MET A 78 -2.96 11.98 2.69
CA MET A 78 -2.49 10.84 3.48
C MET A 78 -2.30 11.18 4.96
N ALA A 79 -1.89 12.42 5.28
CA ALA A 79 -1.84 12.90 6.65
C ALA A 79 -3.21 12.84 7.33
N ALA A 80 -4.28 13.22 6.61
CA ALA A 80 -5.66 13.10 7.10
C ALA A 80 -6.11 11.64 7.30
N LEU A 81 -5.39 10.66 6.73
CA LEU A 81 -5.62 9.22 6.92
C LEU A 81 -4.69 8.61 7.98
N GLY A 82 -3.89 9.42 8.67
CA GLY A 82 -3.00 8.97 9.75
C GLY A 82 -1.58 8.61 9.31
N ALA A 83 -1.16 9.00 8.09
CA ALA A 83 0.24 8.86 7.70
C ALA A 83 1.12 9.91 8.39
N GLU A 84 2.34 9.52 8.73
CA GLU A 84 3.31 10.34 9.44
C GLU A 84 4.63 10.37 8.68
N GLU A 85 5.37 11.47 8.79
CA GLU A 85 6.76 11.53 8.34
C GLU A 85 7.69 10.93 9.38
N VAL A 86 8.63 10.12 8.92
CA VAL A 86 9.74 9.60 9.73
C VAL A 86 11.06 10.08 9.15
N SER A 87 12.10 10.18 9.99
CA SER A 87 13.44 10.43 9.48
C SER A 87 13.88 9.27 8.57
N ARG A 88 14.77 9.55 7.61
CA ARG A 88 15.33 8.51 6.74
C ARG A 88 15.96 7.36 7.53
N GLU A 89 16.66 7.69 8.63
CA GLU A 89 17.25 6.68 9.52
C GLU A 89 16.17 5.82 10.19
N GLY A 90 15.09 6.45 10.68
CA GLY A 90 13.95 5.75 11.26
C GLY A 90 13.26 4.83 10.24
N PHE A 91 13.05 5.30 9.01
CA PHE A 91 12.50 4.48 7.92
C PHE A 91 13.37 3.26 7.64
N LEU A 92 14.69 3.44 7.50
CA LEU A 92 15.60 2.34 7.22
C LEU A 92 15.65 1.30 8.36
N ALA A 93 15.51 1.74 9.61
CA ALA A 93 15.40 0.84 10.75
C ALA A 93 14.10 0.02 10.72
N LEU A 94 12.96 0.67 10.44
CA LEU A 94 11.67 0.00 10.26
C LEU A 94 11.69 -0.99 9.10
N LEU A 95 12.25 -0.58 7.96
CA LEU A 95 12.41 -1.41 6.76
C LEU A 95 13.24 -2.66 7.05
N ALA A 96 14.39 -2.50 7.72
CA ALA A 96 15.24 -3.63 8.08
C ALA A 96 14.52 -4.62 9.03
N ALA A 97 13.76 -4.10 9.99
CA ALA A 97 13.00 -4.91 10.93
C ALA A 97 11.89 -5.72 10.22
N GLU A 98 11.09 -5.09 9.35
CA GLU A 98 10.04 -5.79 8.60
C GLU A 98 10.63 -6.80 7.60
N GLN A 99 11.73 -6.46 6.93
CA GLN A 99 12.41 -7.38 6.01
C GLN A 99 13.02 -8.59 6.73
N GLY A 100 13.45 -8.43 7.99
CA GLY A 100 13.93 -9.52 8.83
C GLY A 100 12.83 -10.44 9.36
N ALA A 101 11.57 -9.99 9.38
CA ALA A 101 10.43 -10.79 9.80
C ALA A 101 9.92 -11.75 8.70
N GLU A 102 10.45 -11.65 7.48
CA GLU A 102 10.15 -12.53 6.33
C GLU A 102 8.65 -12.75 6.07
N ARG A 103 7.84 -11.72 6.32
CA ARG A 103 6.38 -11.79 6.19
C ARG A 103 5.96 -11.96 4.74
N ARG A 104 4.94 -12.80 4.53
CA ARG A 104 4.20 -12.86 3.27
C ARG A 104 2.97 -11.98 3.34
N LEU A 105 2.96 -10.89 2.56
CA LEU A 105 1.87 -9.91 2.56
C LEU A 105 0.70 -10.28 1.64
N PHE A 106 0.93 -11.10 0.61
CA PHE A 106 -0.07 -11.52 -0.38
C PHE A 106 0.16 -12.98 -0.80
#